data_AF-A0AAE1W8A0-F1
#
_entry.id   AF-A0AAE1W8A0-F1
#
_cell.length_a   1.000
_cell.length_b   1.000
_cell.length_c   1.000
_cell.angle_alpha   90.00
_cell.angle_beta   90.00
_cell.angle_gamma   90.00
#
_symmetry.space_group_name_H-M   'P 1'
#
loop_
_entity.id
_entity.type
_entity.pdbx_description
1 polymer ?
#
loop_
_entity_poly.entity_id
_entity_poly.type
_entity_poly.pdbx_seq_one_letter_code
_entity_poly.pdbx_strand_id
1 'polypeptide(L)'
;EAHFAAISAAPAEKLQALLLAECVISIVGEEWLIGPTTLHGAHSSFPADRCILLVLESSRVEIAVILNELAYLKYEASKNCPPNAETFLAKLRNLGVAFSLVERIIKLISKFGENEESNATSIISESTFTKIIGGLNETIDVVLDYLQDAKDHGERKGDDLLASVRIVGSYLAEAPCACKEKVECLLDYMLSVEGGDESSPFYSIAFLLPMMCQITMKDDGCKLFASAGGFRAVVGCLVSLIDSSRSRIEDNSTIFLACDTILNFLLKREQVWFSLDNISSVKLLQALAHWTEDTLDQFAIMMASSICSVILDSTSEESLLCHPDFNTEDLIALSKLMKRSLETCCQLLTSMLHTCWTMGSDNCKTVKDILPGQTASPISKKWLRYEAFSLILSKEVACAPCAAMLTTY
;
A
#
# COMPACT_ATOMS: atom_id res chain seq x y z
N GLU A 1 -30.86 -22.36 3.30
CA GLU A 1 -31.34 -22.26 4.70
C GLU A 1 -30.38 -22.89 5.72
N ALA A 2 -29.88 -24.12 5.53
CA ALA A 2 -28.94 -24.75 6.46
C ALA A 2 -27.62 -23.97 6.70
N HIS A 3 -27.09 -23.29 5.67
CA HIS A 3 -25.85 -22.50 5.76
C HIS A 3 -25.97 -21.23 6.62
N PHE A 4 -27.16 -20.62 6.67
CA PHE A 4 -27.42 -19.40 7.45
C PHE A 4 -27.72 -19.72 8.91
N ALA A 5 -28.40 -20.84 9.17
CA ALA A 5 -28.65 -21.31 10.53
C ALA A 5 -27.34 -21.66 11.27
N ALA A 6 -26.33 -22.19 10.55
CA ALA A 6 -25.03 -22.54 11.12
C ALA A 6 -24.20 -21.32 11.58
N ILE A 7 -24.26 -20.20 10.85
CA ILE A 7 -23.57 -18.95 11.24
C ILE A 7 -24.16 -18.37 12.54
N SER A 8 -25.45 -18.63 12.80
CA SER A 8 -26.13 -18.26 14.06
C SER A 8 -26.03 -19.32 15.19
N ALA A 9 -25.30 -20.42 14.98
CA ALA A 9 -25.29 -21.57 15.90
C ALA A 9 -24.06 -21.58 16.84
N ALA A 10 -23.81 -22.70 17.54
CA ALA A 10 -22.87 -22.81 18.66
C ALA A 10 -21.40 -22.50 18.27
N PRO A 11 -20.48 -22.17 19.20
CA PRO A 11 -19.12 -21.69 18.88
C PRO A 11 -18.31 -22.57 17.91
N ALA A 12 -18.41 -23.90 18.04
CA ALA A 12 -17.73 -24.83 17.13
C ALA A 12 -18.33 -24.87 15.71
N GLU A 13 -19.62 -24.52 15.58
CA GLU A 13 -20.35 -24.49 14.31
C GLU A 13 -20.11 -23.17 13.55
N LYS A 14 -19.80 -22.07 14.27
CA LYS A 14 -19.48 -20.77 13.68
C LYS A 14 -18.21 -20.78 12.84
N LEU A 15 -17.11 -21.34 13.36
CA LEU A 15 -15.86 -21.43 12.62
C LEU A 15 -15.98 -22.31 11.38
N GLN A 16 -16.72 -23.42 11.46
CA GLN A 16 -17.00 -24.27 10.30
C GLN A 16 -17.81 -23.54 9.24
N ALA A 17 -18.75 -22.68 9.66
CA ALA A 17 -19.50 -21.84 8.75
C ALA A 17 -18.63 -20.76 8.09
N LEU A 18 -17.69 -20.14 8.81
CA LEU A 18 -16.72 -19.20 8.23
C LEU A 18 -15.77 -19.88 7.25
N LEU A 19 -15.26 -21.08 7.59
CA LEU A 19 -14.46 -21.90 6.68
C LEU A 19 -15.21 -22.19 5.37
N LEU A 20 -16.49 -22.57 5.48
CA LEU A 20 -17.32 -22.81 4.31
C LEU A 20 -17.54 -21.54 3.50
N ALA A 21 -17.79 -20.40 4.15
CA ALA A 21 -17.94 -19.11 3.48
C ALA A 21 -16.67 -18.72 2.72
N GLU A 22 -15.50 -18.91 3.33
CA GLU A 22 -14.21 -18.66 2.70
C GLU A 22 -14.04 -19.51 1.44
N CYS A 23 -14.32 -20.81 1.53
CA CYS A 23 -14.25 -21.72 0.38
C CYS A 23 -15.20 -21.30 -0.75
N VAL A 24 -16.44 -20.91 -0.42
CA VAL A 24 -17.41 -20.47 -1.41
C VAL A 24 -16.97 -19.18 -2.10
N ILE A 25 -16.49 -18.19 -1.33
CA ILE A 25 -15.99 -16.91 -1.87
C ILE A 25 -14.75 -17.15 -2.75
N SER A 26 -13.87 -18.07 -2.37
CA SER A 26 -12.69 -18.43 -3.17
C SER A 26 -13.06 -19.12 -4.50
N ILE A 27 -14.23 -19.74 -4.62
CA ILE A 27 -14.73 -20.36 -5.86
C ILE A 27 -15.56 -19.37 -6.71
N VAL A 28 -16.47 -18.64 -6.07
CA VAL A 28 -17.51 -17.85 -6.74
C VAL A 28 -17.12 -16.37 -6.88
N GLY A 29 -16.16 -15.90 -6.08
CA GLY A 29 -15.74 -14.51 -6.01
C GLY A 29 -16.40 -13.73 -4.88
N GLU A 30 -15.89 -12.51 -4.61
CA GLU A 30 -16.35 -11.68 -3.49
C GLU A 30 -17.81 -11.23 -3.64
N GLU A 31 -18.32 -11.18 -4.87
CA GLU A 31 -19.71 -10.82 -5.18
C GLU A 31 -20.73 -11.76 -4.53
N TRP A 32 -20.33 -12.99 -4.14
CA TRP A 32 -21.19 -13.90 -3.38
C TRP A 32 -21.68 -13.30 -2.05
N LEU A 33 -20.90 -12.39 -1.45
CA LEU A 33 -21.27 -11.68 -0.23
C LEU A 33 -22.46 -10.73 -0.42
N ILE A 34 -22.74 -10.34 -1.67
CA ILE A 34 -23.71 -9.32 -2.03
C ILE A 34 -24.51 -9.80 -3.25
N GLY A 35 -25.66 -10.41 -3.02
CA GLY A 35 -26.52 -10.83 -4.11
C GLY A 35 -27.84 -11.43 -3.64
N PRO A 36 -28.92 -11.32 -4.45
CA PRO A 36 -30.13 -12.08 -4.18
C PRO A 36 -29.80 -13.56 -4.30
N THR A 37 -29.81 -14.28 -3.19
CA THR A 37 -29.77 -15.74 -3.23
C THR A 37 -31.12 -16.19 -3.78
N THR A 38 -31.25 -16.35 -5.11
CA THR A 38 -32.47 -16.92 -5.69
C THR A 38 -32.52 -18.39 -5.31
N LEU A 39 -33.14 -18.67 -4.17
CA LEU A 39 -33.48 -20.03 -3.77
C LEU A 39 -34.61 -20.52 -4.67
N HIS A 40 -34.39 -21.63 -5.38
CA HIS A 40 -35.49 -22.36 -6.01
C HIS A 40 -36.42 -22.89 -4.91
N GLY A 41 -37.60 -22.28 -4.78
CA GLY A 41 -38.68 -22.75 -3.91
C GLY A 41 -38.97 -21.95 -2.63
N ALA A 42 -38.25 -20.86 -2.34
CA ALA A 42 -38.54 -20.02 -1.16
C ALA A 42 -39.36 -18.77 -1.56
N HIS A 43 -40.47 -18.52 -0.87
CA HIS A 43 -41.37 -17.38 -1.11
C HIS A 43 -40.86 -16.04 -0.52
N SER A 44 -39.66 -16.01 0.07
CA SER A 44 -39.03 -14.80 0.60
C SER A 44 -37.57 -14.72 0.13
N SER A 45 -37.24 -13.69 -0.65
CA SER A 45 -35.85 -13.33 -0.91
C SER A 45 -35.22 -12.77 0.37
N PHE A 46 -34.05 -13.29 0.75
CA PHE A 46 -33.24 -12.65 1.80
C PHE A 46 -32.69 -11.32 1.26
N PRO A 47 -32.54 -10.29 2.12
CA PRO A 47 -31.86 -9.06 1.72
C PRO A 47 -30.46 -9.36 1.19
N ALA A 48 -30.10 -8.77 0.06
CA ALA A 48 -28.85 -9.06 -0.67
C ALA A 48 -27.58 -8.77 0.15
N ASP A 49 -27.72 -7.99 1.22
CA ASP A 49 -26.67 -7.49 2.11
C ASP A 49 -26.58 -8.26 3.45
N ARG A 50 -27.44 -9.27 3.66
CA ARG A 50 -27.44 -10.04 4.93
C ARG A 50 -26.22 -10.95 5.07
N CYS A 51 -25.67 -11.47 3.97
CA CYS A 51 -24.48 -12.32 3.99
C CYS A 51 -23.26 -11.57 4.48
N ILE A 52 -22.96 -10.41 3.88
CA ILE A 52 -21.79 -9.60 4.22
C ILE A 52 -21.77 -9.20 5.70
N LEU A 53 -22.90 -8.74 6.24
CA LEU A 53 -22.99 -8.36 7.65
C LEU A 53 -22.82 -9.57 8.59
N LEU A 54 -23.42 -10.73 8.26
CA LEU A 54 -23.27 -11.93 9.07
C LEU A 54 -21.84 -12.47 9.08
N VAL A 55 -21.19 -12.49 7.91
CA VAL A 55 -19.79 -12.92 7.78
C VAL A 55 -18.88 -11.96 8.52
N LEU A 56 -19.09 -10.64 8.39
CA LEU A 56 -18.30 -9.62 9.10
C LEU A 56 -18.43 -9.77 10.62
N GLU A 57 -19.66 -9.77 11.15
CA GLU A 57 -19.88 -9.87 12.59
C GLU A 57 -19.37 -11.19 13.18
N SER A 58 -19.54 -12.29 12.45
CA SER A 58 -19.04 -13.59 12.89
C SER A 58 -17.51 -13.63 12.86
N SER A 59 -16.89 -13.11 11.81
CA SER A 59 -15.42 -13.03 11.71
C SER A 59 -14.85 -12.14 12.82
N ARG A 60 -15.47 -10.99 13.09
CA ARG A 60 -15.07 -10.07 14.17
C ARG A 60 -15.06 -10.75 15.53
N VAL A 61 -16.13 -11.48 15.88
CA VAL A 61 -16.23 -12.20 17.15
C VAL A 61 -15.15 -13.29 17.25
N GLU A 62 -14.95 -14.08 16.20
CA GLU A 62 -13.93 -15.13 16.20
C GLU A 62 -12.51 -14.56 16.27
N ILE A 63 -12.23 -13.45 15.56
CA ILE A 63 -10.95 -12.72 15.66
C ILE A 63 -10.69 -12.31 17.10
N ALA A 64 -11.65 -11.66 17.76
CA ALA A 64 -11.49 -11.22 19.13
C ALA A 64 -11.22 -12.38 20.10
N VAL A 65 -11.93 -13.50 19.94
CA VAL A 65 -11.71 -14.69 20.77
C VAL A 65 -10.33 -15.31 20.51
N ILE A 66 -9.98 -15.53 19.24
CA ILE A 66 -8.73 -16.20 18.87
C ILE A 66 -7.51 -15.36 19.24
N LEU A 67 -7.54 -14.04 19.02
CA LEU A 67 -6.43 -13.17 19.39
C LEU A 67 -6.20 -13.14 20.91
N ASN A 68 -7.27 -13.11 21.70
CA ASN A 68 -7.16 -13.21 23.16
C ASN A 68 -6.57 -14.55 23.61
N GLU A 69 -7.00 -15.65 23.00
CA GLU A 69 -6.42 -16.98 23.27
C GLU A 69 -4.94 -17.06 22.86
N LEU A 70 -4.57 -16.49 21.71
CA LEU A 70 -3.18 -16.43 21.25
C LEU A 70 -2.32 -15.59 22.20
N ALA A 71 -2.78 -14.42 22.61
CA ALA A 71 -2.11 -13.58 23.60
C ALA A 71 -1.88 -14.34 24.91
N TYR A 72 -2.91 -15.00 25.45
CA TYR A 72 -2.78 -15.83 26.65
C TYR A 72 -1.76 -16.96 26.47
N LEU A 73 -1.82 -17.69 25.34
CA LEU A 73 -0.90 -18.80 25.07
C LEU A 73 0.55 -18.31 24.96
N LYS A 74 0.77 -17.16 24.33
CA LYS A 74 2.11 -16.58 24.12
C LYS A 74 2.68 -15.94 25.38
N TYR A 75 1.89 -15.17 26.11
CA TYR A 75 2.41 -14.27 27.13
C TYR A 75 2.21 -14.79 28.55
N GLU A 76 1.19 -15.61 28.81
CA GLU A 76 0.88 -16.09 30.15
C GLU A 76 1.12 -17.60 30.33
N ALA A 77 0.62 -18.43 29.41
CA ALA A 77 0.77 -19.88 29.52
C ALA A 77 2.22 -20.34 29.35
N SER A 78 2.95 -19.71 28.41
CA SER A 78 4.36 -20.00 28.11
C SER A 78 5.29 -19.87 29.31
N LYS A 79 4.95 -18.98 30.28
CA LYS A 79 5.71 -18.79 31.53
C LYS A 79 5.71 -20.04 32.41
N ASN A 80 4.70 -20.91 32.29
CA ASN A 80 4.49 -22.07 33.15
C ASN A 80 4.71 -23.41 32.43
N CYS A 81 4.42 -23.49 31.12
CA CYS A 81 4.58 -24.69 30.29
C CYS A 81 4.66 -24.28 28.82
N PRO A 82 5.47 -24.94 27.97
CA PRO A 82 5.47 -24.66 26.54
C PRO A 82 4.05 -24.83 25.96
N PRO A 83 3.56 -23.89 25.13
CA PRO A 83 2.24 -24.01 24.53
C PRO A 83 2.16 -25.28 23.67
N ASN A 84 1.01 -25.98 23.72
CA ASN A 84 0.76 -27.10 22.84
C ASN A 84 0.81 -26.63 21.38
N ALA A 85 1.86 -27.02 20.65
CA ALA A 85 2.12 -26.59 19.28
C ALA A 85 0.94 -26.87 18.34
N GLU A 86 0.25 -28.00 18.49
CA GLU A 86 -0.91 -28.34 17.67
C GLU A 86 -2.09 -27.40 17.93
N THR A 87 -2.31 -27.04 19.19
CA THR A 87 -3.39 -26.10 19.56
C THR A 87 -3.08 -24.71 19.04
N PHE A 88 -1.85 -24.24 19.18
CA PHE A 88 -1.41 -22.94 18.70
C PHE A 88 -1.55 -22.83 17.17
N LEU A 89 -1.04 -23.82 16.43
CA LEU A 89 -1.16 -23.86 14.97
C LEU A 89 -2.62 -23.92 14.49
N ALA A 90 -3.49 -24.65 15.19
CA ALA A 90 -4.91 -24.67 14.88
C ALA A 90 -5.54 -23.27 15.03
N LYS A 91 -5.18 -22.51 16.08
CA LYS A 91 -5.65 -21.14 16.28
C LYS A 91 -5.13 -20.18 15.20
N LEU A 92 -3.86 -20.30 14.79
CA LEU A 92 -3.31 -19.52 13.68
C LEU A 92 -4.05 -19.76 12.37
N ARG A 93 -4.34 -21.03 12.04
CA ARG A 93 -5.11 -21.37 10.84
C ARG A 93 -6.51 -20.76 10.87
N ASN A 94 -7.18 -20.82 12.02
CA ASN A 94 -8.52 -20.27 12.19
C ASN A 94 -8.53 -18.74 12.09
N LEU A 95 -7.52 -18.08 12.67
CA LEU A 95 -7.32 -16.64 12.52
C LEU A 95 -7.14 -16.26 11.05
N GLY A 96 -6.30 -17.02 10.32
CA GLY A 96 -6.08 -16.80 8.89
C GLY A 96 -7.35 -16.86 8.05
N VAL A 97 -8.28 -17.75 8.38
CA VAL A 97 -9.60 -17.84 7.71
C VAL A 97 -10.43 -16.59 7.99
N ALA A 98 -10.51 -16.17 9.25
CA ALA A 98 -11.29 -15.00 9.62
C ALA A 98 -10.69 -13.71 9.01
N PHE A 99 -9.37 -13.54 9.05
CA PHE A 99 -8.68 -12.42 8.38
C PHE A 99 -8.90 -12.44 6.87
N SER A 100 -8.80 -13.60 6.21
CA SER A 100 -9.08 -13.73 4.77
C SER A 100 -10.50 -13.22 4.43
N LEU A 101 -11.51 -13.60 5.22
CA LEU A 101 -12.88 -13.11 5.01
C LEU A 101 -13.01 -11.59 5.17
N VAL A 102 -12.36 -11.01 6.18
CA VAL A 102 -12.33 -9.56 6.38
C VAL A 102 -11.60 -8.87 5.22
N GLU A 103 -10.47 -9.39 4.73
CA GLU A 103 -9.79 -8.86 3.54
C GLU A 103 -10.68 -8.89 2.29
N ARG A 104 -11.45 -9.98 2.09
CA ARG A 104 -12.38 -10.09 0.96
C ARG A 104 -13.51 -9.05 1.07
N ILE A 105 -13.98 -8.76 2.28
CA ILE A 105 -14.95 -7.69 2.54
C ILE A 105 -14.33 -6.32 2.25
N ILE A 106 -13.10 -6.06 2.72
CA ILE A 106 -12.36 -4.82 2.44
C ILE A 106 -12.23 -4.62 0.93
N LYS A 107 -11.74 -5.63 0.21
CA LYS A 107 -11.59 -5.58 -1.25
C LYS A 107 -12.91 -5.33 -1.98
N LEU A 108 -14.00 -5.91 -1.47
CA LEU A 108 -15.33 -5.71 -2.05
C LEU A 108 -15.83 -4.28 -1.83
N ILE A 109 -15.58 -3.68 -0.67
CA ILE A 109 -15.95 -2.27 -0.43
C ILE A 109 -15.12 -1.29 -1.25
N SER A 110 -13.82 -1.58 -1.50
CA SER A 110 -12.97 -0.75 -2.37
C SER A 110 -13.56 -0.63 -3.77
N LYS A 111 -14.08 -1.73 -4.33
CA LYS A 111 -14.71 -1.77 -5.66
C LYS A 111 -15.94 -0.87 -5.78
N PHE A 112 -16.64 -0.58 -4.67
CA PHE A 112 -17.79 0.34 -4.69
C PHE A 112 -17.37 1.81 -4.84
N GLY A 113 -16.16 2.18 -4.41
CA GLY A 113 -15.65 3.55 -4.53
C GLY A 113 -15.16 3.91 -5.93
N GLU A 114 -14.83 2.93 -6.77
CA GLU A 114 -14.18 3.15 -8.08
C GLU A 114 -15.16 3.28 -9.25
N ASN A 115 -16.41 2.79 -9.12
CA ASN A 115 -17.37 2.70 -10.22
C ASN A 115 -18.60 3.59 -10.03
N GLU A 116 -18.44 4.92 -10.17
CA GLU A 116 -19.57 5.87 -10.19
C GLU A 116 -20.54 5.66 -11.38
N GLU A 117 -20.16 4.87 -12.40
CA GLU A 117 -20.98 4.63 -13.61
C GLU A 117 -21.64 3.25 -13.70
N SER A 118 -21.47 2.36 -12.71
CA SER A 118 -22.10 1.02 -12.74
C SER A 118 -23.25 0.91 -11.74
N ASN A 119 -24.34 0.28 -12.15
CA ASN A 119 -25.59 0.04 -11.40
C ASN A 119 -25.44 -0.70 -10.04
N ALA A 120 -24.22 -0.92 -9.55
CA ALA A 120 -23.89 -1.61 -8.30
C ALA A 120 -24.18 -0.78 -7.03
N THR A 121 -24.24 0.55 -7.15
CA THR A 121 -24.73 1.46 -6.09
C THR A 121 -26.21 1.24 -5.72
N SER A 122 -26.92 0.35 -6.44
CA SER A 122 -28.31 -0.03 -6.13
C SER A 122 -28.46 -1.23 -5.19
N ILE A 123 -27.39 -1.99 -4.87
CA ILE A 123 -27.52 -3.28 -4.15
C ILE A 123 -27.35 -3.14 -2.63
N ILE A 124 -26.47 -2.25 -2.15
CA ILE A 124 -26.24 -2.01 -0.72
C ILE A 124 -26.86 -0.69 -0.31
N SER A 125 -27.69 -0.70 0.74
CA SER A 125 -28.21 0.53 1.34
C SER A 125 -27.11 1.30 2.08
N GLU A 126 -27.19 2.63 2.11
CA GLU A 126 -26.27 3.48 2.90
C GLU A 126 -26.20 3.06 4.38
N SER A 127 -27.34 2.64 4.94
CA SER A 127 -27.42 2.13 6.32
C SER A 127 -26.60 0.85 6.53
N THR A 128 -26.54 -0.01 5.52
CA THR A 128 -25.76 -1.24 5.54
C THR A 128 -24.28 -0.95 5.32
N PHE A 129 -23.95 -0.05 4.40
CA PHE A 129 -22.56 0.39 4.22
C PHE A 129 -21.99 0.98 5.51
N THR A 130 -22.76 1.80 6.22
CA THR A 130 -22.39 2.35 7.54
C THR A 130 -22.11 1.23 8.56
N LYS A 131 -22.93 0.18 8.59
CA LYS A 131 -22.70 -0.99 9.46
C LYS A 131 -21.45 -1.76 9.09
N ILE A 132 -21.17 -1.93 7.79
CA ILE A 132 -19.94 -2.60 7.31
C ILE A 132 -18.72 -1.80 7.78
N ILE A 133 -18.71 -0.48 7.58
CA ILE A 133 -17.62 0.37 8.04
C ILE A 133 -17.47 0.34 9.56
N GLY A 134 -18.58 0.37 10.31
CA GLY A 134 -18.58 0.23 11.77
C GLY A 134 -17.95 -1.10 12.22
N GLY A 135 -18.40 -2.22 11.67
CA GLY A 135 -17.87 -3.55 12.00
C GLY A 135 -16.41 -3.73 11.61
N LEU A 136 -15.96 -3.14 10.50
CA LEU A 136 -14.55 -3.14 10.11
C LEU A 136 -13.69 -2.31 11.08
N ASN A 137 -14.14 -1.09 11.44
CA ASN A 137 -13.45 -0.28 12.45
C ASN A 137 -13.30 -1.03 13.77
N GLU A 138 -14.37 -1.64 14.28
CA GLU A 138 -14.32 -2.44 15.51
C GLU A 138 -13.38 -3.66 15.38
N THR A 139 -13.37 -4.33 14.22
CA THR A 139 -12.48 -5.47 13.98
C THR A 139 -11.02 -5.04 13.99
N ILE A 140 -10.69 -3.95 13.29
CA ILE A 140 -9.33 -3.43 13.22
C ILE A 140 -8.88 -2.87 14.57
N ASP A 141 -9.78 -2.27 15.33
CA ASP A 141 -9.49 -1.77 16.69
C ASP A 141 -9.02 -2.91 17.63
N VAL A 142 -9.69 -4.07 17.56
CA VAL A 142 -9.31 -5.29 18.29
C VAL A 142 -7.95 -5.84 17.82
N VAL A 143 -7.68 -5.82 16.51
CA VAL A 143 -6.38 -6.26 15.97
C VAL A 143 -5.26 -5.32 16.42
N LEU A 144 -5.52 -4.01 16.48
CA LEU A 144 -4.57 -3.02 17.00
C LEU A 144 -4.32 -3.22 18.49
N ASP A 145 -5.33 -3.58 19.29
CA ASP A 145 -5.13 -3.93 20.71
C ASP A 145 -4.22 -5.14 20.88
N TYR A 146 -4.36 -6.16 20.02
CA TYR A 146 -3.46 -7.31 20.01
C TYR A 146 -2.02 -6.93 19.65
N LEU A 147 -1.84 -6.05 18.66
CA LEU A 147 -0.51 -5.53 18.29
C LEU A 147 0.10 -4.68 19.41
N GLN A 148 -0.71 -3.89 20.12
CA GLN A 148 -0.27 -3.14 21.29
C GLN A 148 0.17 -4.06 22.43
N ASP A 149 -0.59 -5.11 22.72
CA ASP A 149 -0.23 -6.11 23.74
C ASP A 149 1.10 -6.79 23.39
N ALA A 150 1.29 -7.16 22.12
CA ALA A 150 2.56 -7.71 21.64
C ALA A 150 3.74 -6.73 21.79
N LYS A 151 3.53 -5.44 21.47
CA LYS A 151 4.52 -4.37 21.67
C LYS A 151 4.90 -4.24 23.15
N ASP A 152 3.92 -4.26 24.04
CA ASP A 152 4.13 -4.12 25.49
C ASP A 152 4.88 -5.32 26.09
N HIS A 153 4.70 -6.50 25.50
CA HIS A 153 5.45 -7.72 25.85
C HIS A 153 6.82 -7.84 25.15
N GLY A 154 7.19 -6.89 24.28
CA GLY A 154 8.46 -6.89 23.54
C GLY A 154 8.54 -7.95 22.44
N GLU A 155 7.40 -8.51 22.05
CA GLU A 155 7.29 -9.56 21.04
C GLU A 155 7.07 -8.92 19.69
N ARG A 156 7.92 -9.25 18.71
CA ARG A 156 7.87 -8.61 17.38
C ARG A 156 7.89 -9.60 16.22
N LYS A 157 7.93 -10.91 16.53
CA LYS A 157 8.12 -11.96 15.53
C LYS A 157 7.01 -12.99 15.58
N GLY A 158 6.43 -13.29 14.44
CA GLY A 158 5.42 -14.35 14.31
C GLY A 158 4.40 -14.08 13.21
N ASP A 159 3.91 -15.15 12.60
CA ASP A 159 2.99 -15.06 11.47
C ASP A 159 1.63 -14.46 11.83
N ASP A 160 1.19 -14.59 13.09
CA ASP A 160 0.01 -13.90 13.60
C ASP A 160 0.19 -12.38 13.68
N LEU A 161 1.38 -11.91 14.09
CA LEU A 161 1.68 -10.48 14.12
C LEU A 161 1.76 -9.94 12.70
N LEU A 162 2.45 -10.65 11.81
CA LEU A 162 2.55 -10.26 10.41
C LEU A 162 1.18 -10.23 9.73
N ALA A 163 0.34 -11.24 9.94
CA ALA A 163 -1.03 -11.28 9.42
C ALA A 163 -1.90 -10.16 10.01
N SER A 164 -1.70 -9.81 11.28
CA SER A 164 -2.37 -8.68 11.95
C SER A 164 -1.96 -7.35 11.33
N VAL A 165 -0.67 -7.14 11.05
CA VAL A 165 -0.21 -5.95 10.33
C VAL A 165 -0.80 -5.89 8.91
N ARG A 166 -0.86 -7.02 8.22
CA ARG A 166 -1.41 -7.10 6.85
C ARG A 166 -2.88 -6.68 6.79
N ILE A 167 -3.73 -7.20 7.68
CA ILE A 167 -5.16 -6.84 7.68
C ILE A 167 -5.38 -5.37 8.03
N VAL A 168 -4.61 -4.84 9.00
CA VAL A 168 -4.63 -3.42 9.37
C VAL A 168 -4.20 -2.56 8.18
N GLY A 169 -3.06 -2.87 7.56
CA GLY A 169 -2.55 -2.16 6.39
C GLY A 169 -3.53 -2.17 5.22
N SER A 170 -4.16 -3.32 4.95
CA SER A 170 -5.17 -3.46 3.91
C SER A 170 -6.39 -2.57 4.15
N TYR A 171 -6.91 -2.52 5.39
CA TYR A 171 -8.07 -1.66 5.70
C TYR A 171 -7.71 -0.17 5.65
N LEU A 172 -6.58 0.21 6.25
CA LEU A 172 -6.18 1.61 6.34
C LEU A 172 -5.75 2.20 4.99
N ALA A 173 -5.45 1.37 4.00
CA ALA A 173 -5.29 1.82 2.62
C ALA A 173 -6.59 2.42 2.06
N GLU A 174 -7.75 1.90 2.47
CA GLU A 174 -9.06 2.39 2.05
C GLU A 174 -9.61 3.47 3.00
N ALA A 175 -9.30 3.35 4.29
CA ALA A 175 -9.77 4.23 5.36
C ALA A 175 -8.60 4.83 6.16
N PRO A 176 -7.75 5.70 5.57
CA PRO A 176 -6.50 6.18 6.20
C PRO A 176 -6.69 7.04 7.45
N CYS A 177 -7.92 7.45 7.77
CA CYS A 177 -8.25 8.20 8.97
C CYS A 177 -8.88 7.33 10.09
N ALA A 178 -9.12 6.04 9.83
CA ALA A 178 -9.63 5.12 10.84
C ALA A 178 -8.56 4.82 11.90
N CYS A 179 -9.00 4.65 13.16
CA CYS A 179 -8.13 4.30 14.30
C CYS A 179 -6.88 5.19 14.46
N LYS A 180 -6.96 6.47 14.05
CA LYS A 180 -5.81 7.37 13.90
C LYS A 180 -4.90 7.40 15.13
N GLU A 181 -5.46 7.55 16.33
CA GLU A 181 -4.68 7.66 17.58
C GLU A 181 -3.86 6.39 17.87
N LYS A 182 -4.44 5.20 17.69
CA LYS A 182 -3.75 3.92 17.87
C LYS A 182 -2.66 3.71 16.81
N VAL A 183 -2.98 4.02 15.55
CA VAL A 183 -2.04 3.91 14.43
C VAL A 183 -0.84 4.84 14.63
N GLU A 184 -1.07 6.06 15.11
CA GLU A 184 -0.01 7.01 15.45
C GLU A 184 0.96 6.44 16.50
N CYS A 185 0.45 5.67 17.47
CA CYS A 185 1.26 5.06 18.53
C CYS A 185 1.95 3.74 18.12
N LEU A 186 1.45 3.07 17.08
CA LEU A 186 1.85 1.72 16.71
C LEU A 186 2.62 1.61 15.39
N LEU A 187 2.61 2.64 14.53
CA LEU A 187 3.19 2.53 13.19
C LEU A 187 4.68 2.13 13.21
N ASP A 188 5.46 2.66 14.16
CA ASP A 188 6.87 2.31 14.34
C ASP A 188 7.05 0.80 14.64
N TYR A 189 6.22 0.28 15.53
CA TYR A 189 6.21 -1.12 15.92
C TYR A 189 5.74 -2.00 14.77
N MET A 190 4.66 -1.62 14.09
CA MET A 190 4.16 -2.37 12.92
C MET A 190 5.25 -2.50 11.85
N LEU A 191 5.98 -1.42 11.53
CA LEU A 191 7.10 -1.46 10.59
C LEU A 191 8.29 -2.34 11.04
N SER A 192 8.34 -2.71 12.33
CA SER A 192 9.37 -3.58 12.90
C SER A 192 8.98 -5.05 13.02
N VAL A 193 7.70 -5.40 12.76
CA VAL A 193 7.20 -6.77 12.86
C VAL A 193 7.85 -7.67 11.80
N GLU A 194 8.33 -8.83 12.25
CA GLU A 194 8.96 -9.85 11.41
C GLU A 194 8.03 -11.08 11.28
N GLY A 195 7.97 -11.67 10.08
CA GLY A 195 7.38 -13.00 9.90
C GLY A 195 8.18 -14.09 10.65
N GLY A 196 7.58 -15.27 10.88
CA GLY A 196 8.22 -16.36 11.62
C GLY A 196 9.59 -16.75 11.06
N ASP A 197 9.68 -16.85 9.73
CA ASP A 197 10.91 -17.24 9.00
C ASP A 197 11.71 -16.05 8.46
N GLU A 198 11.29 -14.82 8.73
CA GLU A 198 11.86 -13.62 8.13
C GLU A 198 13.10 -13.13 8.92
N SER A 199 14.15 -12.65 8.24
CA SER A 199 15.36 -12.11 8.88
C SER A 199 15.33 -10.59 9.11
N SER A 200 14.38 -9.90 8.48
CA SER A 200 14.20 -8.44 8.52
C SER A 200 12.75 -8.13 8.13
N PRO A 201 12.10 -7.07 8.65
CA PRO A 201 10.65 -6.83 8.57
C PRO A 201 10.11 -6.45 7.17
N PHE A 202 10.50 -7.19 6.12
CA PHE A 202 10.22 -6.86 4.73
C PHE A 202 8.73 -6.97 4.40
N TYR A 203 8.10 -8.09 4.71
CA TYR A 203 6.69 -8.32 4.42
C TYR A 203 5.79 -7.34 5.16
N SER A 204 6.13 -7.02 6.41
CA SER A 204 5.37 -6.03 7.18
C SER A 204 5.37 -4.66 6.49
N ILE A 205 6.56 -4.19 6.09
CA ILE A 205 6.70 -2.91 5.36
C ILE A 205 5.94 -2.98 4.03
N ALA A 206 6.08 -4.07 3.27
CA ALA A 206 5.41 -4.25 1.98
C ALA A 206 3.88 -4.23 2.11
N PHE A 207 3.31 -4.87 3.14
CA PHE A 207 1.86 -4.85 3.39
C PHE A 207 1.35 -3.48 3.84
N LEU A 208 2.22 -2.65 4.44
CA LEU A 208 1.89 -1.29 4.85
C LEU A 208 2.07 -0.24 3.76
N LEU A 209 2.76 -0.56 2.65
CA LEU A 209 2.98 0.38 1.55
C LEU A 209 1.70 1.05 1.03
N PRO A 210 0.57 0.35 0.80
CA PRO A 210 -0.67 1.00 0.36
C PRO A 210 -1.15 2.06 1.35
N MET A 211 -1.16 1.75 2.65
CA MET A 211 -1.54 2.68 3.71
C MET A 211 -0.57 3.86 3.80
N MET A 212 0.74 3.61 3.75
CA MET A 212 1.77 4.65 3.81
C MET A 212 1.69 5.60 2.61
N CYS A 213 1.43 5.09 1.41
CA CYS A 213 1.21 5.90 0.22
C CYS A 213 0.02 6.85 0.40
N GLN A 214 -1.07 6.38 1.02
CA GLN A 214 -2.26 7.19 1.27
C GLN A 214 -2.03 8.28 2.31
N ILE A 215 -1.39 7.96 3.46
CA ILE A 215 -1.16 8.96 4.51
C ILE A 215 -0.15 10.03 4.07
N THR A 216 0.86 9.68 3.27
CA THR A 216 1.88 10.63 2.77
C THR A 216 1.34 11.63 1.75
N MET A 217 0.07 11.50 1.34
CA MET A 217 -0.62 12.52 0.55
C MET A 217 -0.88 13.80 1.33
N LYS A 218 -0.91 13.75 2.67
CA LYS A 218 -1.16 14.88 3.58
C LYS A 218 0.03 15.14 4.51
N ASP A 219 0.21 16.40 4.90
CA ASP A 219 1.37 16.83 5.71
C ASP A 219 1.44 16.13 7.06
N ASP A 220 0.32 15.99 7.76
CA ASP A 220 0.28 15.28 9.06
C ASP A 220 0.64 13.79 8.91
N GLY A 221 0.25 13.17 7.80
CA GLY A 221 0.66 11.79 7.51
C GLY A 221 2.15 11.69 7.17
N CYS A 222 2.73 12.69 6.52
CA CYS A 222 4.19 12.77 6.35
C CYS A 222 4.94 12.92 7.68
N LYS A 223 4.40 13.67 8.66
CA LYS A 223 4.99 13.76 10.01
C LYS A 223 4.96 12.42 10.72
N LEU A 224 3.81 11.74 10.69
CA LEU A 224 3.67 10.39 11.25
C LEU A 224 4.66 9.43 10.60
N PHE A 225 4.68 9.38 9.27
CA PHE A 225 5.61 8.56 8.49
C PHE A 225 7.08 8.81 8.83
N ALA A 226 7.49 10.08 8.97
CA ALA A 226 8.84 10.45 9.38
C ALA A 226 9.15 9.98 10.80
N SER A 227 8.26 10.24 11.76
CA SER A 227 8.45 9.90 13.18
C SER A 227 8.55 8.40 13.43
N ALA A 228 7.86 7.59 12.61
CA ALA A 228 7.90 6.13 12.67
C ALA A 228 9.14 5.52 11.96
N GLY A 229 10.03 6.35 11.41
CA GLY A 229 11.18 5.86 10.63
C GLY A 229 10.80 5.29 9.26
N GLY A 230 9.61 5.63 8.76
CA GLY A 230 9.02 5.08 7.54
C GLY A 230 9.88 5.30 6.29
N PHE A 231 10.56 6.45 6.17
CA PHE A 231 11.42 6.71 5.00
C PHE A 231 12.51 5.66 4.84
N ARG A 232 13.27 5.39 5.91
CA ARG A 232 14.32 4.37 5.90
C ARG A 232 13.76 2.97 5.65
N ALA A 233 12.62 2.66 6.27
CA ALA A 233 11.96 1.37 6.11
C ALA A 233 11.53 1.13 4.65
N VAL A 234 10.86 2.11 4.03
CA VAL A 234 10.40 2.03 2.64
C VAL A 234 11.57 2.01 1.66
N VAL A 235 12.64 2.78 1.89
CA VAL A 235 13.87 2.70 1.07
C VAL A 235 14.48 1.30 1.15
N GLY A 236 14.62 0.73 2.35
CA GLY A 236 15.13 -0.63 2.52
C GLY A 236 14.28 -1.67 1.78
N CYS A 237 12.95 -1.56 1.91
CA CYS A 237 12.00 -2.43 1.21
C CYS A 237 12.11 -2.29 -0.32
N LEU A 238 12.20 -1.07 -0.84
CA LEU A 238 12.35 -0.80 -2.28
C LEU A 238 13.64 -1.41 -2.84
N VAL A 239 14.77 -1.25 -2.13
CA VAL A 239 16.05 -1.86 -2.52
C VAL A 239 15.90 -3.39 -2.61
N SER A 240 15.32 -4.02 -1.58
CA SER A 240 15.10 -5.47 -1.58
C SER A 240 14.14 -5.94 -2.70
N LEU A 241 13.12 -5.17 -3.03
CA LEU A 241 12.21 -5.45 -4.15
C LEU A 241 12.94 -5.39 -5.49
N ILE A 242 13.75 -4.35 -5.72
CA ILE A 242 14.54 -4.19 -6.95
C ILE A 242 15.53 -5.35 -7.10
N ASP A 243 16.24 -5.71 -6.04
CA ASP A 243 17.21 -6.82 -6.05
C ASP A 243 16.53 -8.18 -6.34
N SER A 244 15.32 -8.38 -5.81
CA SER A 244 14.55 -9.63 -5.97
C SER A 244 13.86 -9.73 -7.33
N SER A 245 13.47 -8.61 -7.94
CA SER A 245 12.72 -8.52 -9.20
C SER A 245 13.43 -9.12 -10.42
N ARG A 246 14.76 -9.28 -10.37
CA ARG A 246 15.52 -9.98 -11.42
C ARG A 246 15.26 -11.49 -11.46
N SER A 247 14.74 -12.08 -10.37
CA SER A 247 14.55 -13.53 -10.20
C SER A 247 13.09 -13.97 -10.10
N ARG A 248 12.17 -13.05 -9.78
CA ARG A 248 10.75 -13.33 -9.59
C ARG A 248 9.92 -12.39 -10.46
N ILE A 249 8.83 -12.93 -11.02
CA ILE A 249 7.73 -12.15 -11.61
C ILE A 249 6.99 -11.50 -10.43
N GLU A 250 7.63 -10.56 -9.74
CA GLU A 250 6.97 -9.74 -8.73
C GLU A 250 6.22 -8.61 -9.42
N ASP A 251 5.08 -8.25 -8.84
CA ASP A 251 4.19 -7.24 -9.37
C ASP A 251 4.88 -5.87 -9.26
N ASN A 252 5.28 -5.30 -10.40
CA ASN A 252 5.84 -3.94 -10.49
C ASN A 252 4.97 -2.91 -9.75
N SER A 253 3.69 -3.19 -9.52
CA SER A 253 2.80 -2.36 -8.71
C SER A 253 3.38 -2.02 -7.33
N THR A 254 4.08 -2.95 -6.67
CA THR A 254 4.62 -2.73 -5.32
C THR A 254 5.84 -1.82 -5.36
N ILE A 255 6.69 -1.96 -6.39
CA ILE A 255 7.83 -1.05 -6.63
C ILE A 255 7.31 0.36 -6.88
N PHE A 256 6.32 0.51 -7.76
CA PHE A 256 5.70 1.81 -8.04
C PHE A 256 5.06 2.43 -6.80
N LEU A 257 4.46 1.62 -5.92
CA LEU A 257 3.85 2.10 -4.69
C LEU A 257 4.88 2.59 -3.66
N ALA A 258 6.02 1.90 -3.54
CA ALA A 258 7.15 2.35 -2.73
C ALA A 258 7.74 3.66 -3.27
N CYS A 259 7.92 3.76 -4.58
CA CYS A 259 8.37 4.98 -5.24
C CYS A 259 7.37 6.14 -5.07
N ASP A 260 6.07 5.92 -5.24
CA ASP A 260 5.01 6.92 -5.00
C ASP A 260 5.06 7.40 -3.54
N THR A 261 5.23 6.50 -2.58
CA THR A 261 5.33 6.82 -1.14
C THR A 261 6.55 7.69 -0.85
N ILE A 262 7.71 7.30 -1.38
CA ILE A 262 8.97 8.05 -1.26
C ILE A 262 8.82 9.45 -1.86
N LEU A 263 8.30 9.54 -3.09
CA LEU A 263 8.15 10.82 -3.78
C LEU A 263 7.16 11.73 -3.07
N ASN A 264 6.00 11.22 -2.65
CA ASN A 264 5.01 11.97 -1.88
C ASN A 264 5.61 12.61 -0.63
N PHE A 265 6.47 11.88 0.07
CA PHE A 265 7.17 12.33 1.26
C PHE A 265 8.27 13.35 0.93
N LEU A 266 9.14 13.06 -0.02
CA LEU A 266 10.24 13.94 -0.42
C LEU A 266 9.74 15.31 -0.87
N LEU A 267 8.63 15.37 -1.61
CA LEU A 267 8.02 16.62 -2.07
C LEU A 267 7.47 17.49 -0.93
N LYS A 268 7.27 16.92 0.27
CA LYS A 268 6.78 17.65 1.46
C LYS A 268 7.82 17.71 2.59
N ARG A 269 9.05 17.25 2.35
CA ARG A 269 10.09 17.11 3.38
C ARG A 269 10.36 18.40 4.17
N GLU A 270 10.31 19.55 3.48
CA GLU A 270 10.57 20.86 4.08
C GLU A 270 9.46 21.27 5.05
N GLN A 271 8.21 20.89 4.75
CA GLN A 271 7.05 21.19 5.60
C GLN A 271 7.07 20.36 6.89
N VAL A 272 7.71 19.19 6.87
CA VAL A 272 7.86 18.29 8.01
C VAL A 272 9.23 18.36 8.69
N TRP A 273 10.10 19.29 8.25
CA TRP A 273 11.41 19.58 8.84
C TRP A 273 12.30 18.33 8.91
N PHE A 274 12.17 17.46 7.90
CA PHE A 274 12.92 16.21 7.84
C PHE A 274 14.26 16.41 7.14
N SER A 275 15.33 15.92 7.76
CA SER A 275 16.67 15.88 7.17
C SER A 275 16.91 14.51 6.54
N LEU A 276 17.30 14.50 5.26
CA LEU A 276 17.65 13.28 4.53
C LEU A 276 18.93 12.66 5.11
N ASP A 277 18.88 11.40 5.49
CA ASP A 277 20.06 10.67 5.90
C ASP A 277 20.88 10.22 4.70
N ASN A 278 22.16 10.62 4.67
CA ASN A 278 23.05 10.39 3.52
C ASN A 278 23.10 8.91 3.09
N ILE A 279 23.08 7.99 4.06
CA ILE A 279 23.10 6.54 3.80
C ILE A 279 21.85 6.08 3.02
N SER A 280 20.64 6.45 3.45
CA SER A 280 19.43 6.02 2.74
C SER A 280 19.30 6.72 1.38
N SER A 281 19.72 7.99 1.29
CA SER A 281 19.77 8.72 0.01
C SER A 281 20.70 8.06 -1.00
N VAL A 282 21.93 7.71 -0.61
CA VAL A 282 22.89 7.03 -1.48
C VAL A 282 22.36 5.68 -1.96
N LYS A 283 21.85 4.85 -1.04
CA LYS A 283 21.29 3.54 -1.40
C LYS A 283 20.09 3.67 -2.35
N LEU A 284 19.23 4.66 -2.13
CA LEU A 284 18.08 4.91 -2.99
C LEU A 284 18.49 5.35 -4.39
N LEU A 285 19.46 6.26 -4.50
CA LEU A 285 20.01 6.71 -5.80
C LEU A 285 20.59 5.53 -6.59
N GLN A 286 21.40 4.70 -5.94
CA GLN A 286 21.99 3.51 -6.55
C GLN A 286 20.93 2.51 -7.01
N ALA A 287 19.96 2.19 -6.15
CA ALA A 287 18.91 1.23 -6.48
C ALA A 287 18.04 1.70 -7.65
N LEU A 288 17.69 2.99 -7.72
CA LEU A 288 16.88 3.53 -8.82
C LEU A 288 17.65 3.59 -10.14
N ALA A 289 18.94 3.92 -10.11
CA ALA A 289 19.80 3.85 -11.28
C ALA A 289 19.91 2.40 -11.79
N HIS A 290 20.12 1.45 -10.87
CA HIS A 290 20.21 0.03 -11.19
C HIS A 290 18.90 -0.55 -11.73
N TRP A 291 17.77 -0.21 -11.12
CA TRP A 291 16.43 -0.65 -11.54
C TRP A 291 16.12 -0.25 -12.98
N THR A 292 16.63 0.91 -13.41
CA THR A 292 16.31 1.47 -14.72
C THR A 292 17.32 1.14 -15.81
N GLU A 293 18.48 0.55 -15.50
CA GLU A 293 19.60 0.38 -16.42
C GLU A 293 19.19 -0.26 -17.76
N ASP A 294 18.43 -1.36 -17.71
CA ASP A 294 17.99 -2.13 -18.89
C ASP A 294 16.47 -2.03 -19.17
N THR A 295 15.70 -1.31 -18.36
CA THR A 295 14.25 -1.23 -18.55
C THR A 295 13.87 -0.34 -19.73
N LEU A 296 12.87 -0.71 -20.53
CA LEU A 296 12.27 0.19 -21.52
C LEU A 296 10.98 0.86 -21.01
N ASP A 297 10.60 0.59 -19.75
CA ASP A 297 9.42 1.17 -19.14
C ASP A 297 9.63 2.66 -18.86
N GLN A 298 8.97 3.50 -19.66
CA GLN A 298 9.01 4.96 -19.55
C GLN A 298 8.52 5.44 -18.18
N PHE A 299 7.56 4.76 -17.55
CA PHE A 299 7.07 5.12 -16.23
C PHE A 299 8.12 4.89 -15.15
N ALA A 300 8.82 3.75 -15.22
CA ALA A 300 9.91 3.44 -14.31
C ALA A 300 11.04 4.48 -14.43
N ILE A 301 11.44 4.82 -15.66
CA ILE A 301 12.48 5.83 -15.95
C ILE A 301 12.08 7.20 -15.37
N MET A 302 10.87 7.67 -15.67
CA MET A 302 10.39 8.99 -15.20
C MET A 302 10.23 9.05 -13.68
N MET A 303 9.76 7.96 -13.06
CA MET A 303 9.57 7.92 -11.61
C MET A 303 10.91 7.89 -10.88
N ALA A 304 11.83 7.04 -11.32
CA ALA A 304 13.18 6.97 -10.79
C ALA A 304 13.91 8.31 -10.94
N SER A 305 13.87 8.93 -12.13
CA SER A 305 14.53 10.22 -12.36
C SER A 305 13.92 11.34 -11.50
N SER A 306 12.60 11.34 -11.29
CA SER A 306 11.92 12.33 -10.43
C SER A 306 12.41 12.24 -8.98
N ILE A 307 12.46 11.02 -8.42
CA ILE A 307 12.96 10.81 -7.05
C ILE A 307 14.44 11.20 -6.95
N CYS A 308 15.27 10.74 -7.89
CA CYS A 308 16.70 11.06 -7.91
C CYS A 308 16.93 12.57 -8.00
N SER A 309 16.18 13.29 -8.84
CA SER A 309 16.31 14.74 -8.99
C SER A 309 16.02 15.48 -7.69
N VAL A 310 14.96 15.08 -6.98
CA VAL A 310 14.59 15.68 -5.69
C VAL A 310 15.66 15.44 -4.63
N ILE A 311 16.33 14.28 -4.63
CA ILE A 311 17.43 13.98 -3.71
C ILE A 311 18.69 14.77 -4.09
N LEU A 312 19.02 14.83 -5.39
CA LEU A 312 20.18 15.54 -5.91
C LEU A 312 20.13 17.04 -5.61
N ASP A 313 18.94 17.63 -5.60
CA ASP A 313 18.73 19.02 -5.17
C ASP A 313 19.13 19.29 -3.69
N SER A 314 19.20 18.24 -2.87
CA SER A 314 19.62 18.32 -1.45
C SER A 314 21.06 17.89 -1.18
N THR A 315 21.84 17.58 -2.21
CA THR A 315 23.25 17.15 -2.07
C THR A 315 24.12 17.77 -3.17
N SER A 316 25.42 17.46 -3.16
CA SER A 316 26.37 17.86 -4.20
C SER A 316 27.12 16.64 -4.73
N GLU A 317 27.68 16.75 -5.92
CA GLU A 317 28.52 15.71 -6.51
C GLU A 317 29.71 15.37 -5.60
N GLU A 318 30.37 16.40 -5.05
CA GLU A 318 31.49 16.23 -4.13
C GLU A 318 31.06 15.48 -2.85
N SER A 319 29.89 15.82 -2.30
CA SER A 319 29.34 15.14 -1.11
C SER A 319 29.02 13.68 -1.38
N LEU A 320 28.48 13.37 -2.56
CA LEU A 320 28.20 11.99 -2.97
C LEU A 320 29.49 11.19 -3.16
N LEU A 321 30.48 11.72 -3.88
CA LEU A 321 31.76 11.05 -4.13
C LEU A 321 32.62 10.89 -2.87
N CYS A 322 32.36 11.68 -1.82
CA CYS A 322 32.98 11.47 -0.51
C CYS A 322 32.34 10.31 0.28
N HIS A 323 31.17 9.82 -0.11
CA HIS A 323 30.51 8.72 0.59
C HIS A 323 31.20 7.39 0.25
N PRO A 324 31.55 6.55 1.23
CA PRO A 324 32.36 5.33 1.01
C PRO A 324 31.69 4.32 0.08
N ASP A 325 30.36 4.28 0.09
CA ASP A 325 29.58 3.34 -0.72
C ASP A 325 29.17 3.90 -2.09
N PHE A 326 29.56 5.13 -2.47
CA PHE A 326 29.16 5.75 -3.74
C PHE A 326 30.39 6.05 -4.60
N ASN A 327 30.35 5.63 -5.87
CA ASN A 327 31.51 5.74 -6.77
C ASN A 327 31.15 6.42 -8.10
N THR A 328 32.16 6.59 -8.96
CA THR A 328 32.00 7.23 -10.28
C THR A 328 31.07 6.45 -11.21
N GLU A 329 31.00 5.12 -11.13
CA GLU A 329 30.08 4.32 -11.94
C GLU A 329 28.62 4.58 -11.53
N ASP A 330 28.34 4.75 -10.24
CA ASP A 330 27.01 5.14 -9.75
C ASP A 330 26.59 6.50 -10.32
N LEU A 331 27.52 7.46 -10.33
CA LEU A 331 27.31 8.78 -10.92
C LEU A 331 27.04 8.70 -12.43
N ILE A 332 27.76 7.85 -13.15
CA ILE A 332 27.54 7.59 -14.58
C ILE A 332 26.17 6.94 -14.81
N ALA A 333 25.77 5.99 -13.97
CA ALA A 333 24.45 5.35 -14.06
C ALA A 333 23.32 6.36 -13.85
N LEU A 334 23.46 7.24 -12.85
CA LEU A 334 22.52 8.34 -12.61
C LEU A 334 22.44 9.32 -13.77
N SER A 335 23.57 9.74 -14.34
CA SER A 335 23.57 10.67 -15.48
C SER A 335 22.91 10.05 -16.71
N LYS A 336 23.13 8.75 -16.96
CA LYS A 336 22.42 7.98 -18.00
C LYS A 336 20.91 7.94 -17.75
N LEU A 337 20.45 7.68 -16.52
CA LEU A 337 19.05 7.73 -16.16
C LEU A 337 18.44 9.11 -16.45
N MET A 338 19.11 10.19 -16.04
CA MET A 338 18.66 11.56 -16.28
C MET A 338 18.54 11.86 -17.78
N LYS A 339 19.57 11.51 -18.57
CA LYS A 339 19.54 11.66 -20.03
C LYS A 339 18.36 10.92 -20.66
N ARG A 340 18.12 9.68 -20.28
CA ARG A 340 17.00 8.86 -20.81
C ARG A 340 15.63 9.43 -20.44
N SER A 341 15.50 10.00 -19.25
CA SER A 341 14.26 10.67 -18.84
C SER A 341 13.99 11.93 -19.69
N LEU A 342 15.03 12.72 -20.00
CA LEU A 342 14.92 13.90 -20.87
C LEU A 342 14.54 13.50 -22.30
N GLU A 343 15.17 12.46 -22.85
CA GLU A 343 14.82 11.92 -24.17
C GLU A 343 13.35 11.47 -24.21
N THR A 344 12.88 10.78 -23.17
CA THR A 344 11.49 10.35 -23.03
C THR A 344 10.53 11.55 -22.98
N CYS A 345 10.85 12.58 -22.19
CA CYS A 345 10.05 13.80 -22.11
C CYS A 345 9.98 14.53 -23.46
N CYS A 346 11.10 14.65 -24.17
CA CYS A 346 11.16 15.30 -25.48
C CYS A 346 10.28 14.59 -26.51
N GLN A 347 10.28 13.25 -26.53
CA GLN A 347 9.42 12.46 -27.42
C GLN A 347 7.94 12.69 -27.12
N LEU A 348 7.55 12.74 -25.84
CA LEU A 348 6.18 12.99 -25.41
C LEU A 348 5.70 14.39 -25.79
N LEU A 349 6.49 15.42 -25.51
CA LEU A 349 6.20 16.79 -25.91
C LEU A 349 6.02 16.92 -27.43
N THR A 350 6.88 16.25 -28.20
CA THR A 350 6.79 16.24 -29.67
C THR A 350 5.51 15.55 -30.15
N SER A 351 5.12 14.44 -29.53
CA SER A 351 3.87 13.72 -29.83
C SER A 351 2.62 14.53 -29.49
N MET A 352 2.60 15.22 -28.34
CA MET A 352 1.50 16.10 -27.95
C MET A 352 1.36 17.29 -28.89
N LEU A 353 2.48 17.94 -29.25
CA LEU A 353 2.49 19.04 -30.21
C LEU A 353 2.02 18.59 -31.59
N HIS A 354 2.43 17.40 -32.04
CA HIS A 354 1.95 16.83 -33.31
C HIS A 354 0.44 16.54 -33.27
N THR A 355 -0.08 16.02 -32.16
CA THR A 355 -1.52 15.78 -31.96
C THR A 355 -2.32 17.08 -31.94
N CYS A 356 -1.80 18.14 -31.32
CA CYS A 356 -2.41 19.46 -31.36
C CYS A 356 -2.38 20.06 -32.78
N TRP A 357 -1.32 19.81 -33.54
CA TRP A 357 -1.17 20.31 -34.90
C TRP A 357 -2.10 19.60 -35.90
N THR A 358 -2.36 18.29 -35.71
CA THR A 358 -3.28 17.52 -36.55
C THR A 358 -4.75 17.77 -36.23
N MET A 359 -5.10 18.27 -35.04
CA MET A 359 -6.48 18.59 -34.65
C MET A 359 -7.02 19.95 -35.13
N GLY A 360 -6.23 20.73 -35.89
CA GLY A 360 -6.71 21.96 -36.54
C GLY A 360 -6.74 23.19 -35.62
N SER A 361 -6.31 24.32 -36.17
CA SER A 361 -6.00 25.59 -35.49
C SER A 361 -7.16 26.30 -34.77
N ASP A 362 -8.39 25.80 -34.82
CA ASP A 362 -9.57 26.54 -34.33
C ASP A 362 -10.00 26.18 -32.90
N ASN A 363 -9.32 25.22 -32.25
CA ASN A 363 -9.61 24.81 -30.86
C ASN A 363 -8.38 24.83 -29.94
N CYS A 364 -7.33 25.59 -30.29
CA CYS A 364 -6.15 25.74 -29.45
C CYS A 364 -6.47 26.63 -28.22
N LYS A 365 -7.19 26.05 -27.26
CA LYS A 365 -7.18 26.56 -25.90
C LYS A 365 -5.79 26.29 -25.32
N THR A 366 -5.27 27.23 -24.55
CA THR A 366 -3.95 27.17 -23.89
C THR A 366 -3.72 25.79 -23.25
N VAL A 367 -2.48 25.32 -23.12
CA VAL A 367 -2.13 24.04 -22.43
C VAL A 367 -2.81 23.91 -21.05
N LYS A 368 -3.15 25.05 -20.42
CA LYS A 368 -3.94 25.16 -19.18
C LYS A 368 -5.40 24.64 -19.29
N ASP A 369 -5.97 24.60 -20.47
CA ASP A 369 -7.35 24.21 -20.80
C ASP A 369 -7.44 22.79 -21.39
N ILE A 370 -6.30 22.16 -21.71
CA ILE A 370 -6.20 20.75 -22.12
C ILE A 370 -6.06 19.83 -20.88
N LEU A 371 -5.76 20.40 -19.71
CA LEU A 371 -5.88 19.71 -18.43
C LEU A 371 -7.35 19.35 -18.17
N PRO A 372 -7.74 18.06 -18.15
CA PRO A 372 -9.11 17.69 -17.86
C PRO A 372 -9.43 18.09 -16.42
N GLY A 373 -10.38 19.02 -16.29
CA GLY A 373 -11.07 19.26 -15.04
C GLY A 373 -11.73 17.97 -14.56
N GLN A 374 -11.25 17.49 -13.39
CA GLN A 374 -11.87 16.53 -12.49
C GLN A 374 -12.27 15.12 -12.99
N THR A 375 -12.35 14.82 -14.28
CA THR A 375 -12.83 13.52 -14.79
C THR A 375 -11.73 12.56 -15.30
N ALA A 376 -10.47 12.86 -15.00
CA ALA A 376 -9.35 12.06 -15.44
C ALA A 376 -9.22 10.75 -14.62
N SER A 377 -9.04 9.60 -15.28
CA SER A 377 -8.79 8.30 -14.65
C SER A 377 -7.59 8.36 -13.68
N PRO A 378 -7.48 7.45 -12.69
CA PRO A 378 -6.38 7.47 -11.71
C PRO A 378 -4.97 7.50 -12.36
N ILE A 379 -4.81 6.85 -13.51
CA ILE A 379 -3.56 6.80 -14.29
C ILE A 379 -3.24 8.17 -14.90
N SER A 380 -4.23 8.89 -15.41
CA SER A 380 -4.06 10.25 -15.96
C SER A 380 -3.77 11.29 -14.87
N LYS A 381 -4.30 11.12 -13.64
CA LYS A 381 -3.97 11.98 -12.49
C LYS A 381 -2.53 11.74 -11.99
N LYS A 382 -2.04 10.49 -12.00
CA LYS A 382 -0.62 10.18 -11.75
C LYS A 382 0.26 10.81 -12.83
N TRP A 383 -0.09 10.65 -14.11
CA TRP A 383 0.61 11.25 -15.25
C TRP A 383 0.79 12.76 -15.13
N LEU A 384 -0.27 13.49 -14.79
CA LEU A 384 -0.23 14.95 -14.65
C LEU A 384 0.68 15.42 -13.51
N ARG A 385 0.86 14.62 -12.45
CA ARG A 385 1.85 14.91 -11.39
C ARG A 385 3.28 14.78 -11.89
N TYR A 386 3.56 13.73 -12.67
CA TYR A 386 4.88 13.48 -13.26
C TYR A 386 5.21 14.47 -14.40
N GLU A 387 4.22 14.88 -15.18
CA GLU A 387 4.34 15.85 -16.26
C GLU A 387 4.56 17.27 -15.73
N ALA A 388 3.86 17.67 -14.66
CA ALA A 388 4.15 18.91 -13.96
C ALA A 388 5.58 18.94 -13.40
N PHE A 389 6.11 17.79 -12.99
CA PHE A 389 7.49 17.66 -12.52
C PHE A 389 8.52 17.65 -13.66
N SER A 390 8.19 17.07 -14.82
CA SER A 390 9.01 17.20 -16.03
C SER A 390 9.06 18.65 -16.52
N LEU A 391 7.97 19.40 -16.33
CA LEU A 391 7.91 20.85 -16.54
C LEU A 391 8.74 21.63 -15.50
N ILE A 392 8.82 21.17 -14.25
CA ILE A 392 9.72 21.74 -13.22
C ILE A 392 11.18 21.42 -13.55
N LEU A 393 11.51 20.17 -13.93
CA LEU A 393 12.81 19.80 -14.48
C LEU A 393 13.17 20.68 -15.67
N SER A 394 12.26 20.98 -16.60
CA SER A 394 12.55 21.91 -17.71
C SER A 394 12.75 23.38 -17.28
N LYS A 395 12.16 23.80 -16.15
CA LYS A 395 12.32 25.15 -15.59
C LYS A 395 13.56 25.29 -14.70
N GLU A 396 13.97 24.23 -14.03
CA GLU A 396 15.13 24.19 -13.13
C GLU A 396 16.41 23.69 -13.80
N VAL A 397 16.33 22.94 -14.92
CA VAL A 397 17.46 22.69 -15.83
C VAL A 397 17.90 23.99 -16.56
N ALA A 398 17.10 25.07 -16.46
CA ALA A 398 17.56 26.42 -16.77
C ALA A 398 18.40 27.06 -15.64
N CYS A 399 18.57 26.39 -14.49
CA CYS A 399 19.54 26.75 -13.46
C CYS A 399 20.78 25.84 -13.52
N ALA A 400 21.92 26.46 -13.27
CA ALA A 400 23.24 26.08 -13.75
C ALA A 400 23.89 24.74 -13.34
N PRO A 401 23.44 23.93 -12.35
CA PRO A 401 24.18 22.71 -12.00
C PRO A 401 24.04 21.57 -13.02
N CYS A 402 22.84 21.30 -13.56
CA CYS A 402 22.63 20.20 -14.50
C CYS A 402 23.20 20.47 -15.91
N ALA A 403 23.34 21.74 -16.29
CA ALA A 403 23.97 22.13 -17.56
C ALA A 403 25.48 21.86 -17.59
N ALA A 404 26.15 21.89 -16.42
CA ALA A 404 27.57 21.58 -16.30
C ALA A 404 27.85 20.07 -16.45
N MET A 405 26.94 19.21 -15.97
CA MET A 405 27.05 17.76 -16.14
C MET A 405 26.89 17.31 -17.59
N LEU A 406 26.04 17.99 -18.37
CA LEU A 406 25.78 17.67 -19.78
C LEU A 406 26.86 18.19 -20.76
N THR A 407 27.78 19.04 -20.30
CA THR A 407 28.81 19.66 -21.17
C THR A 407 30.22 19.09 -20.98
N THR A 408 30.41 18.11 -20.10
CA THR A 408 31.77 17.61 -19.77
C THR A 408 31.99 16.10 -19.95
N TYR A 409 31.06 15.34 -20.56
CA TYR A 409 31.28 13.94 -20.96
C TYR A 409 30.63 13.57 -22.30
#